data_AF-A0A849DAC3-F1
#
_entry.id   AF-A0A849DAC3-F1
#
_cell.length_a   1.000
_cell.length_b   1.000
_cell.length_c   1.000
_cell.angle_alpha   90.00
_cell.angle_beta   90.00
_cell.angle_gamma   90.00
#
_symmetry.space_group_name_H-M   'P 1'
#
loop_
_entity.id
_entity.type
_entity.pdbx_description
1 polymer ?
#
loop_
_entity_poly.entity_id
_entity_poly.type
_entity_poly.pdbx_seq_one_letter_code
_entity_poly.pdbx_strand_id
1 'polypeptide(L)'
;QYEANISKPYVLFIFAPYAEISKKAAARGRIGIIPSSEGTKTLYDYDNVRDAGINIVAIKDSNTDEDKFNIGILQAVSELADNIASSKGVKLEKTIPDEMGLTITILRILVYSGTLVLLWIFVFRSLWERIKDGNK
;
A
#
# COMPACT_ATOMS: atom_id res chain seq x y z
N GLN A 1 -5.86 20.49 -19.60
CA GLN A 1 -7.15 20.82 -20.23
C GLN A 1 -8.33 20.04 -19.63
N TYR A 2 -8.20 18.77 -19.27
CA TYR A 2 -9.31 18.00 -18.66
C TYR A 2 -9.72 18.42 -17.24
N GLU A 3 -8.77 18.91 -16.43
CA GLU A 3 -9.05 19.36 -15.05
C GLU A 3 -9.96 20.59 -14.95
N ALA A 4 -10.03 21.41 -16.01
CA ALA A 4 -10.84 22.63 -16.04
C ALA A 4 -12.36 22.33 -16.14
N ASN A 5 -12.73 21.12 -16.56
CA ASN A 5 -14.12 20.70 -16.74
C ASN A 5 -14.67 19.87 -15.57
N ILE A 6 -13.87 19.67 -14.50
CA ILE A 6 -14.26 18.88 -13.33
C ILE A 6 -14.37 19.82 -12.12
N SER A 7 -15.49 19.77 -11.41
CA SER A 7 -15.68 20.53 -10.18
C SER A 7 -14.79 19.98 -9.06
N LYS A 8 -14.04 20.86 -8.40
CA LYS A 8 -13.21 20.52 -7.23
C LYS A 8 -14.10 20.45 -5.97
N PRO A 9 -13.78 19.58 -4.99
CA PRO A 9 -12.65 18.66 -4.95
C PRO A 9 -12.94 17.32 -5.65
N TYR A 10 -11.93 16.79 -6.34
CA TYR A 10 -11.95 15.44 -6.93
C TYR A 10 -10.67 14.66 -6.60
N VAL A 11 -10.77 13.34 -6.64
CA VAL A 11 -9.64 12.41 -6.70
C VAL A 11 -9.88 11.50 -7.89
N LEU A 12 -8.95 11.49 -8.85
CA LEU A 12 -9.01 10.65 -10.02
C LEU A 12 -8.18 9.40 -9.78
N PHE A 13 -8.83 8.24 -9.74
CA PHE A 13 -8.18 6.94 -9.69
C PHE A 13 -8.02 6.39 -11.11
N ILE A 14 -6.79 6.12 -11.52
CA ILE A 14 -6.43 5.59 -12.82
C ILE A 14 -5.85 4.20 -12.61
N PHE A 15 -6.54 3.20 -13.15
CA PHE A 15 -6.07 1.82 -13.16
C PHE A 15 -5.72 1.41 -14.59
N ALA A 16 -4.43 1.14 -14.82
CA ALA A 16 -3.91 0.74 -16.12
C ALA A 16 -3.30 -0.67 -16.00
N PRO A 17 -4.13 -1.73 -16.05
CA PRO A 17 -3.69 -3.11 -15.78
C PRO A 17 -2.70 -3.61 -16.83
N TYR A 18 -2.87 -3.21 -18.08
CA TYR A 18 -2.02 -3.66 -19.19
C TYR A 18 -0.83 -2.74 -19.46
N ALA A 19 -0.66 -1.66 -18.67
CA ALA A 19 0.48 -0.77 -18.83
C ALA A 19 1.74 -1.42 -18.22
N GLU A 20 2.83 -1.45 -18.98
CA GLU A 20 4.11 -1.96 -18.53
C GLU A 20 4.77 -0.99 -17.53
N ILE A 21 5.16 -1.48 -16.36
CA ILE A 21 5.92 -0.72 -15.36
C ILE A 21 7.32 -0.42 -15.90
N SER A 22 7.95 -1.37 -16.60
CA SER A 22 9.14 -1.11 -17.43
C SER A 22 9.28 -2.13 -18.56
N LYS A 23 9.86 -1.71 -19.69
CA LYS A 23 10.15 -2.59 -20.85
C LYS A 23 11.05 -3.79 -20.50
N LYS A 24 11.77 -3.74 -19.39
CA LYS A 24 12.70 -4.81 -18.94
C LYS A 24 12.05 -5.83 -18.02
N ALA A 25 11.08 -5.41 -17.21
CA ALA A 25 10.50 -6.26 -16.17
C ALA A 25 9.24 -7.01 -16.62
N ALA A 26 8.63 -6.63 -17.76
CA ALA A 26 7.32 -7.13 -18.24
C ALA A 26 6.19 -7.11 -17.19
N ALA A 27 6.43 -6.45 -16.04
CA ALA A 27 5.49 -6.33 -14.95
C ALA A 27 4.40 -5.34 -15.38
N ARG A 28 3.16 -5.80 -15.29
CA ARG A 28 1.95 -5.11 -15.72
C ARG A 28 1.18 -4.64 -14.50
N GLY A 29 0.44 -3.54 -14.63
CA GLY A 29 -0.36 -2.97 -13.57
C GLY A 29 0.24 -1.67 -13.05
N ARG A 30 -0.25 -0.54 -13.56
CA ARG A 30 0.04 0.78 -12.99
C ARG A 30 -1.23 1.36 -12.38
N ILE A 31 -1.10 1.87 -11.17
CA ILE A 31 -2.15 2.65 -10.50
C ILE A 31 -1.63 4.08 -10.34
N GLY A 32 -2.42 5.05 -10.77
CA GLY A 32 -2.17 6.47 -10.56
C GLY A 32 -3.35 7.10 -9.83
N ILE A 33 -3.06 7.87 -8.78
CA ILE A 33 -4.09 8.60 -8.03
C ILE A 33 -3.77 10.08 -8.10
N ILE A 34 -4.65 10.86 -8.73
CA ILE A 34 -4.44 12.29 -9.00
C ILE A 34 -5.47 13.11 -8.19
N PRO A 35 -5.04 13.80 -7.12
CA PRO A 35 -5.91 14.67 -6.35
C PRO A 35 -6.04 16.05 -7.02
N SER A 36 -7.19 16.69 -6.83
CA SER A 36 -7.48 18.05 -7.36
C SER A 36 -6.71 19.20 -6.69
N SER A 37 -6.16 18.94 -5.50
CA SER A 37 -5.38 19.88 -4.68
C SER A 37 -4.54 19.14 -3.63
N GLU A 38 -3.53 19.81 -3.07
CA GLU A 38 -2.73 19.25 -1.97
C GLU A 38 -3.57 18.96 -0.73
N GLY A 39 -4.57 19.80 -0.42
CA GLY A 39 -5.49 19.55 0.70
C GLY A 39 -6.38 18.33 0.50
N THR A 40 -6.62 17.90 -0.74
CA THR A 40 -7.30 16.62 -1.02
C THR A 40 -6.35 15.44 -0.89
N LYS A 41 -5.06 15.63 -1.21
CA LYS A 41 -4.01 14.61 -1.08
C LYS A 41 -3.80 14.19 0.38
N THR A 42 -3.95 15.10 1.33
CA THR A 42 -3.80 14.80 2.76
C THR A 42 -4.96 14.00 3.36
N LEU A 43 -6.06 13.80 2.62
CA LEU A 43 -7.22 13.06 3.09
C LEU A 43 -7.06 11.54 2.96
N TYR A 44 -6.03 11.07 2.27
CA TYR A 44 -5.80 9.64 2.06
C TYR A 44 -4.32 9.31 1.97
N ASP A 45 -3.98 8.06 2.29
CA ASP A 45 -2.65 7.52 2.08
C ASP A 45 -2.53 6.93 0.67
N TYR A 46 -1.63 7.48 -0.14
CA TYR A 46 -1.43 7.04 -1.52
C TYR A 46 -0.97 5.58 -1.60
N ASP A 47 -0.07 5.17 -0.71
CA ASP A 47 0.51 3.85 -0.73
C ASP A 47 -0.52 2.81 -0.29
N ASN A 48 -1.34 3.09 0.73
CA ASN A 48 -2.41 2.19 1.16
C ASN A 48 -3.44 1.95 0.04
N VAL A 49 -3.92 3.03 -0.60
CA VAL A 49 -4.92 2.92 -1.68
C VAL A 49 -4.35 2.17 -2.89
N ARG A 50 -3.08 2.43 -3.23
CA ARG A 50 -2.40 1.70 -4.30
C ARG A 50 -2.25 0.22 -3.96
N ASP A 51 -1.75 -0.08 -2.77
CA ASP A 51 -1.41 -1.44 -2.36
C ASP A 51 -2.68 -2.28 -2.22
N ALA A 52 -3.78 -1.72 -1.71
CA ALA A 52 -5.09 -2.36 -1.67
C ALA A 52 -5.57 -2.84 -3.05
N GLY A 53 -5.28 -2.09 -4.11
CA GLY A 53 -5.60 -2.50 -5.49
C GLY A 53 -4.59 -3.46 -6.12
N ILE A 54 -3.29 -3.25 -5.91
CA ILE A 54 -2.23 -4.09 -6.50
C ILE A 54 -2.21 -5.48 -5.88
N ASN A 55 -2.43 -5.57 -4.57
CA ASN A 55 -2.34 -6.83 -3.82
C ASN A 55 -3.28 -7.89 -4.39
N ILE A 56 -4.50 -7.51 -4.78
CA ILE A 56 -5.48 -8.40 -5.42
C ILE A 56 -5.04 -8.86 -6.81
N VAL A 57 -4.51 -7.93 -7.61
CA VAL A 57 -4.05 -8.24 -8.97
C VAL A 57 -2.83 -9.17 -8.95
N ALA A 58 -2.00 -9.08 -7.91
CA ALA A 58 -0.82 -9.90 -7.74
C ALA A 58 -1.11 -11.33 -7.22
N ILE A 59 -2.35 -11.64 -6.85
CA ILE A 59 -2.72 -12.98 -6.33
C ILE A 59 -2.63 -14.03 -7.44
N LYS A 60 -1.91 -15.12 -7.15
CA LYS A 60 -2.00 -16.35 -7.93
C LYS A 60 -3.15 -17.20 -7.42
N ASP A 61 -4.30 -17.09 -8.07
CA ASP A 61 -5.49 -17.92 -7.86
C ASP A 61 -6.06 -18.38 -9.23
N SER A 62 -7.19 -19.09 -9.21
CA SER A 62 -7.91 -19.56 -10.40
C SER A 62 -8.86 -18.53 -11.03
N ASN A 63 -8.90 -17.29 -10.52
CA ASN A 63 -9.78 -16.26 -11.06
C ASN A 63 -9.22 -15.69 -12.36
N THR A 64 -10.10 -15.19 -13.23
CA THR A 64 -9.68 -14.53 -14.47
C THR A 64 -8.98 -13.20 -14.15
N ASP A 65 -8.11 -12.76 -15.06
CA ASP A 65 -7.42 -11.47 -14.89
C ASP A 65 -8.40 -10.29 -14.80
N GLU A 66 -9.51 -10.35 -15.54
CA GLU A 66 -10.57 -9.33 -15.51
C GLU A 66 -11.28 -9.25 -14.15
N ASP A 67 -11.60 -10.40 -13.54
CA ASP A 67 -12.20 -10.43 -12.21
C ASP A 67 -11.27 -9.83 -11.16
N LYS A 68 -9.97 -10.11 -11.25
CA LYS A 68 -8.95 -9.52 -10.36
C LYS A 68 -8.87 -8.01 -10.51
N PHE A 69 -8.92 -7.52 -11.74
CA PHE A 69 -8.94 -6.08 -12.00
C PHE A 69 -10.17 -5.42 -11.38
N ASN A 70 -11.34 -6.01 -11.55
CA ASN A 70 -12.59 -5.49 -10.98
C ASN A 70 -12.52 -5.46 -9.45
N ILE A 71 -12.07 -6.54 -8.81
CA ILE A 71 -11.92 -6.61 -7.35
C ILE A 71 -10.86 -5.61 -6.87
N GLY A 72 -9.71 -5.52 -7.54
CA GLY A 72 -8.64 -4.59 -7.17
C GLY A 72 -9.07 -3.12 -7.28
N ILE A 73 -9.85 -2.75 -8.31
CA ILE A 73 -10.42 -1.41 -8.42
C ILE A 73 -11.42 -1.15 -7.28
N LEU A 74 -12.34 -2.08 -7.02
CA LEU A 74 -13.33 -1.95 -5.96
C LEU A 74 -12.69 -1.77 -4.59
N GLN A 75 -11.66 -2.56 -4.30
CA GLN A 75 -10.95 -2.50 -3.04
C GLN A 75 -10.14 -1.21 -2.88
N ALA A 76 -9.42 -0.78 -3.92
CA ALA A 76 -8.71 0.50 -3.89
C ALA A 76 -9.66 1.69 -3.70
N VAL A 77 -10.82 1.69 -4.37
CA VAL A 77 -11.82 2.75 -4.19
C VAL A 77 -12.45 2.71 -2.80
N SER A 78 -12.70 1.52 -2.24
CA SER A 78 -13.18 1.37 -0.87
C SER A 78 -12.18 1.93 0.13
N GLU A 79 -10.90 1.57 0.01
CA GLU A 79 -9.82 2.07 0.87
C GLU A 79 -9.66 3.59 0.75
N LEU A 80 -9.78 4.14 -0.47
CA LEU A 80 -9.74 5.58 -0.70
C LEU A 80 -10.90 6.29 0.02
N ALA A 81 -12.11 5.75 -0.07
CA ALA A 81 -13.29 6.30 0.58
C ALA A 81 -13.18 6.24 2.11
N ASP A 82 -12.69 5.13 2.66
CA ASP A 82 -12.48 4.91 4.08
C ASP A 82 -11.47 5.89 4.67
N ASN A 83 -10.34 6.10 3.99
CA ASN A 83 -9.33 7.05 4.41
C ASN A 83 -9.88 8.49 4.40
N ILE A 84 -10.59 8.88 3.33
CA ILE A 84 -11.20 10.22 3.23
C ILE A 84 -12.24 10.41 4.33
N ALA A 85 -13.11 9.42 4.58
CA ALA A 85 -14.13 9.50 5.63
C ALA A 85 -13.47 9.61 7.02
N SER A 86 -12.47 8.78 7.29
CA SER A 86 -11.71 8.77 8.54
C SER A 86 -11.00 10.09 8.79
N SER A 87 -10.43 10.72 7.74
CA SER A 87 -9.80 12.05 7.85
C SER A 87 -10.79 13.16 8.26
N LYS A 88 -12.09 12.93 8.06
CA LYS A 88 -13.18 13.83 8.45
C LYS A 88 -13.90 13.40 9.73
N GLY A 89 -13.40 12.36 10.41
CA GLY A 89 -14.02 11.79 11.61
C GLY A 89 -15.32 11.02 11.33
N VAL A 90 -15.58 10.64 10.07
CA VAL A 90 -16.74 9.85 9.68
C VAL A 90 -16.32 8.39 9.53
N LYS A 91 -17.04 7.47 10.17
CA LYS A 91 -16.85 6.04 9.98
C LYS A 91 -17.91 5.52 9.02
N LEU A 92 -17.48 4.92 7.92
CA LEU A 92 -18.38 4.28 6.97
C LEU A 92 -18.88 2.95 7.56
N GLU A 93 -20.18 2.67 7.45
CA GLU A 93 -20.80 1.47 8.03
C GLU A 93 -20.50 0.19 7.24
N LYS A 94 -20.29 0.33 5.92
CA LYS A 94 -20.06 -0.79 5.00
C LYS A 94 -18.88 -0.47 4.10
N THR A 95 -17.79 -1.18 4.32
CA THR A 95 -16.53 -1.02 3.59
C THR A 95 -15.97 -2.40 3.30
N ILE A 96 -15.26 -2.55 2.19
CA ILE A 96 -14.58 -3.79 1.84
C ILE A 96 -13.21 -3.75 2.54
N PRO A 97 -12.97 -4.56 3.58
CA PRO A 97 -11.71 -4.50 4.32
C PRO A 97 -10.54 -5.06 3.48
N ASP A 98 -9.37 -4.41 3.57
CA ASP A 98 -8.13 -4.95 3.02
C ASP A 98 -7.50 -6.00 3.97
N GLU A 99 -8.05 -7.22 3.95
CA GLU A 99 -7.52 -8.35 4.72
C GLU A 99 -6.10 -8.75 4.27
N MET A 100 -5.76 -8.48 3.01
CA MET A 100 -4.46 -8.83 2.44
C MET A 100 -3.35 -7.90 2.95
N GLY A 101 -3.61 -6.60 2.99
CA GLY A 101 -2.72 -5.61 3.60
C GLY A 101 -2.43 -5.92 5.06
N LEU A 102 -3.44 -6.33 5.82
CA LEU A 102 -3.27 -6.73 7.22
C LEU A 102 -2.38 -7.97 7.35
N THR A 103 -2.61 -9.00 6.54
CA THR A 103 -1.81 -10.23 6.54
C THR A 103 -0.34 -9.96 6.18
N ILE A 104 -0.09 -9.15 5.14
CA ILE A 104 1.27 -8.75 4.74
C ILE A 104 1.95 -7.94 5.86
N THR A 105 1.20 -7.08 6.55
CA THR A 105 1.72 -6.28 7.67
C THR A 105 2.14 -7.15 8.84
N ILE A 106 1.34 -8.15 9.22
CA ILE A 106 1.70 -9.11 10.26
C ILE A 106 2.98 -9.86 9.89
N LEU A 107 3.06 -10.37 8.66
CA LEU A 107 4.26 -11.07 8.19
C LEU A 107 5.50 -10.16 8.22
N ARG A 108 5.35 -8.91 7.77
CA ARG A 108 6.42 -7.90 7.79
C ARG A 108 6.93 -7.64 9.21
N ILE A 109 6.02 -7.49 10.19
CA ILE A 109 6.37 -7.32 11.60
C ILE A 109 7.16 -8.53 12.12
N LEU A 110 6.72 -9.74 11.80
CA LEU A 110 7.41 -10.98 12.19
C LEU A 110 8.84 -11.04 11.63
N VAL A 111 9.01 -10.76 10.34
CA VAL A 111 10.33 -10.79 9.67
C VAL A 111 11.27 -9.73 10.23
N TYR A 112 10.79 -8.50 10.43
CA TYR A 112 11.62 -7.44 11.00
C TYR A 112 11.99 -7.71 12.44
N SER A 113 11.06 -8.23 13.25
CA SER A 113 11.34 -8.62 14.63
C SER A 113 12.41 -9.72 14.69
N GLY A 114 12.30 -10.76 13.85
CA GLY A 114 13.30 -11.83 13.76
C GLY A 114 14.67 -11.31 13.34
N THR A 115 14.73 -10.41 12.35
CA THR A 115 15.98 -9.79 11.89
C THR A 115 16.62 -8.96 12.99
N LEU A 116 15.82 -8.21 13.76
CA LEU A 116 16.29 -7.35 14.84
C LEU A 116 16.88 -8.18 16.00
N VAL A 117 16.28 -9.33 16.31
CA VAL A 117 16.83 -10.29 17.28
C VAL A 117 18.16 -10.85 16.81
N LEU A 118 18.28 -11.23 15.54
CA LEU A 118 19.55 -11.72 14.99
C LEU A 118 20.63 -10.63 15.03
N LEU A 119 20.30 -9.40 14.63
CA LEU A 119 21.20 -8.25 14.74
C LEU A 119 21.65 -8.01 16.19
N TRP A 120 20.72 -8.13 17.14
CA TRP A 120 21.03 -8.01 18.56
C TRP A 120 22.03 -9.08 19.03
N ILE A 121 21.79 -10.35 18.68
CA ILE A 121 22.61 -11.48 19.10
C ILE A 121 24.00 -11.45 18.45
N PHE A 122 24.09 -11.19 17.15
CA PHE A 122 25.33 -11.33 16.40
C PHE A 122 26.17 -10.06 16.36
N VAL A 123 25.55 -8.88 16.32
CA VAL A 123 26.26 -7.61 16.18
C VAL A 123 26.32 -6.89 17.51
N PHE A 124 25.18 -6.50 18.08
CA PHE A 124 25.19 -5.66 19.28
C PHE A 124 25.77 -6.35 20.50
N ARG A 125 25.41 -7.61 20.76
CA ARG A 125 25.99 -8.38 21.86
C ARG A 125 27.50 -8.56 21.71
N SER A 126 27.96 -8.93 20.51
CA SER A 126 29.39 -9.11 20.21
C SER A 126 30.19 -7.82 20.39
N LEU A 127 29.66 -6.68 19.94
CA LEU A 127 30.28 -5.38 20.14
C LEU A 127 30.25 -4.94 21.61
N TRP A 128 29.17 -5.22 22.33
CA TRP A 128 29.04 -4.88 23.75
C TRP A 128 30.05 -5.65 24.61
N GLU A 129 30.22 -6.95 24.37
CA GLU A 129 31.22 -7.78 25.05
C GLU A 129 32.64 -7.25 24.76
N ARG A 130 32.96 -6.88 23.51
CA ARG A 130 34.25 -6.27 23.14
C ARG A 130 34.51 -4.92 23.83
N ILE A 131 33.51 -4.05 23.93
CA ILE A 131 33.64 -2.74 24.60
C ILE A 131 33.81 -2.92 26.12
N LYS A 132 33.13 -3.90 26.70
CA LYS A 132 33.22 -4.21 28.13
C LYS A 132 34.58 -4.81 28.51
N ASP A 133 35.13 -5.67 27.68
CA ASP A 133 36.42 -6.33 27.93
C ASP A 133 37.64 -5.52 27.48
N GLY A 134 37.47 -4.52 26.61
CA GLY A 134 38.52 -3.57 26.22
C GLY A 134 38.90 -2.54 27.30
N ASN A 135 38.24 -2.56 28.46
CA ASN A 135 38.52 -1.72 29.63
C ASN A 135 39.33 -2.46 30.74
N LYS A 136 40.04 -3.53 30.39
CA LYS A 136 41.03 -4.19 31.25
C LYS A 136 42.42 -4.11 30.67
#